data_AF-A0A924NH22-F1
#
_entry.id   AF-A0A924NH22-F1
#
_cell.length_a   1.000
_cell.length_b   1.000
_cell.length_c   1.000
_cell.angle_alpha   90.00
_cell.angle_beta   90.00
_cell.angle_gamma   90.00
#
_symmetry.space_group_name_H-M   'P 1'
#
loop_
_entity.id
_entity.type
_entity.pdbx_description
1 polymer ?
#
loop_
_entity_poly.entity_id
_entity_poly.type
_entity_poly.pdbx_seq_one_letter_code
_entity_poly.pdbx_strand_id
1 'polypeptide(L)'
;MADESLKPGLEGVVAFESEIAEPDREGGALRYRGVDIEDLVGNVSFGNVWGLLVDGKFNPGLPPAEPFPLPVHSGDIRVDVQSAIAMLAPAWGLKQMLDIDADQIRQDLARTSVMTMAFVAQSARGLGKPMIPQSEVDKAKTIVERFMIRWKGDPDPAHTRAVDAYFVSAAEHGMNASTFTARVIASTGADAAASISGAIGALSGPLHGGAPSRVLTMLDEVEKASSPEKYVKDLMDRGERLMGFGHRVYRAEDPRARVLRRTAKELGAVRYEVAEALEAAAIAELTERYPDRPLRTNVEFWSAVVLDFAEVPAHMFTSMFTCARTAGWSAHIVEQKKLNKLIRPSAKYVGPGPRPVSAVPSDTLPAGNQV
;
A
#
# COMPACT_ATOMS: atom_id res chain seq x y z
N MET A 1 10.61 -11.77 36.67
CA MET A 1 11.37 -10.90 35.75
C MET A 1 10.70 -10.96 34.40
N ALA A 2 10.49 -9.84 33.72
CA ALA A 2 9.99 -9.86 32.34
C ALA A 2 11.00 -10.63 31.49
N ASP A 3 10.52 -11.55 30.68
CA ASP A 3 11.36 -12.30 29.77
C ASP A 3 11.85 -11.35 28.68
N GLU A 4 13.11 -10.91 28.75
CA GLU A 4 13.70 -9.94 27.82
C GLU A 4 13.69 -10.44 26.35
N SER A 5 13.44 -11.74 26.13
CA SER A 5 13.29 -12.33 24.79
C SER A 5 11.92 -12.07 24.14
N LEU A 6 10.87 -11.72 24.90
CA LEU A 6 9.55 -11.42 24.34
C LEU A 6 9.51 -10.00 23.76
N LYS A 7 9.28 -9.89 22.45
CA LYS A 7 9.06 -8.62 21.74
C LYS A 7 7.63 -8.56 21.17
N PRO A 8 6.64 -8.05 21.94
CA PRO A 8 5.28 -7.87 21.43
C PRO A 8 5.29 -7.01 20.15
N GLY A 9 4.58 -7.45 19.11
CA GLY A 9 4.53 -6.74 17.83
C GLY A 9 5.80 -6.82 16.97
N LEU A 10 6.81 -7.61 17.37
CA LEU A 10 8.08 -7.82 16.64
C LEU A 10 8.90 -6.54 16.41
N GLU A 11 8.71 -5.51 17.23
CA GLU A 11 9.47 -4.27 17.11
C GLU A 11 10.98 -4.52 17.30
N GLY A 12 11.79 -4.06 16.34
CA GLY A 12 13.24 -4.25 16.32
C GLY A 12 13.72 -5.66 15.98
N VAL A 13 12.81 -6.61 15.72
CA VAL A 13 13.18 -7.98 15.32
C VAL A 13 13.45 -8.02 13.82
N VAL A 14 14.71 -8.28 13.44
CA VAL A 14 15.09 -8.52 12.04
C VAL A 14 14.71 -9.93 11.66
N ALA A 15 13.67 -10.08 10.83
CA ALA A 15 13.16 -11.39 10.40
C ALA A 15 13.78 -11.90 9.09
N PHE A 16 14.30 -11.00 8.24
CA PHE A 16 14.81 -11.33 6.90
C PHE A 16 15.97 -10.42 6.51
N GLU A 17 16.89 -10.95 5.73
CA GLU A 17 17.74 -10.18 4.81
C GLU A 17 16.95 -9.97 3.51
N SER A 18 17.14 -8.81 2.85
CA SER A 18 16.44 -8.50 1.60
C SER A 18 17.31 -7.65 0.68
N GLU A 19 17.23 -7.93 -0.62
CA GLU A 19 17.95 -7.20 -1.68
C GLU A 19 17.02 -6.24 -2.45
N ILE A 20 15.76 -6.09 -2.02
CA ILE A 20 14.70 -5.44 -2.82
C ILE A 20 14.75 -3.92 -2.74
N ALA A 21 14.76 -3.38 -1.52
CA ALA A 21 14.71 -1.95 -1.29
C ALA A 21 15.35 -1.59 0.04
N GLU A 22 15.88 -0.38 0.11
CA GLU A 22 16.52 0.19 1.27
C GLU A 22 15.86 1.52 1.64
N PRO A 23 15.03 1.55 2.69
CA PRO A 23 14.60 2.79 3.33
C PRO A 23 15.73 3.31 4.24
N ASP A 24 16.54 4.22 3.72
CA ASP A 24 17.68 4.82 4.42
C ASP A 24 17.18 5.81 5.47
N ARG A 25 17.06 5.32 6.70
CA ARG A 25 16.41 6.03 7.80
C ARG A 25 17.15 7.29 8.22
N GLU A 26 18.47 7.28 8.10
CA GLU A 26 19.36 8.35 8.52
C GLU A 26 19.67 9.31 7.36
N GLY A 27 19.85 8.77 6.15
CA GLY A 27 20.12 9.55 4.94
C GLY A 27 18.88 10.20 4.31
N GLY A 28 17.67 9.78 4.68
CA GLY A 28 16.44 10.34 4.13
C GLY A 28 16.22 10.00 2.65
N ALA A 29 16.69 8.83 2.23
CA ALA A 29 16.58 8.31 0.87
C ALA A 29 15.80 6.98 0.85
N LEU A 30 15.18 6.68 -0.29
CA LEU A 30 14.54 5.40 -0.54
C LEU A 30 15.08 4.86 -1.85
N ARG A 31 15.72 3.69 -1.79
CA ARG A 31 16.32 3.06 -2.96
C ARG A 31 15.61 1.76 -3.30
N TYR A 32 15.19 1.61 -4.56
CA TYR A 32 14.69 0.35 -5.11
C TYR A 32 15.81 -0.32 -5.88
N ARG A 33 16.28 -1.48 -5.41
CA ARG A 33 17.47 -2.17 -5.96
C ARG A 33 18.69 -1.24 -6.11
N GLY A 34 18.88 -0.35 -5.13
CA GLY A 34 19.95 0.64 -5.13
C GLY A 34 19.69 1.90 -5.96
N VAL A 35 18.60 1.98 -6.72
CA VAL A 35 18.23 3.17 -7.51
C VAL A 35 17.32 4.08 -6.68
N ASP A 36 17.67 5.36 -6.56
CA ASP A 36 16.90 6.32 -5.78
C ASP A 36 15.50 6.56 -6.40
N ILE A 37 14.46 6.64 -5.58
CA ILE A 37 13.12 6.98 -6.06
C ILE A 37 13.05 8.36 -6.68
N GLU A 38 13.92 9.30 -6.29
CA GLU A 38 13.97 10.63 -6.87
C GLU A 38 14.31 10.61 -8.36
N ASP A 39 15.14 9.64 -8.77
CA ASP A 39 15.55 9.39 -10.16
C ASP A 39 14.51 8.57 -10.93
N LEU A 40 13.69 7.77 -10.24
CA LEU A 40 12.65 6.96 -10.86
C LEU A 40 11.38 7.77 -11.14
N VAL A 41 10.92 8.57 -10.18
CA VAL A 41 9.65 9.31 -10.27
C VAL A 41 9.71 10.36 -11.39
N GLY A 42 8.86 10.18 -12.40
CA GLY A 42 8.77 11.05 -13.58
C GLY A 42 9.62 10.59 -14.76
N ASN A 43 10.58 9.68 -14.55
CA ASN A 43 11.49 9.19 -15.59
C ASN A 43 11.22 7.74 -16.01
N VAL A 44 10.73 6.90 -15.08
CA VAL A 44 10.49 5.47 -15.29
C VAL A 44 9.06 5.13 -14.95
N SER A 45 8.35 4.46 -15.87
CA SER A 45 6.95 4.06 -15.64
C SER A 45 6.83 3.05 -14.50
N PHE A 46 5.70 3.07 -13.78
CA PHE A 46 5.43 2.08 -12.73
C PHE A 46 5.58 0.62 -13.22
N GLY A 47 5.18 0.33 -14.46
CA GLY A 47 5.32 -1.02 -15.03
C GLY A 47 6.78 -1.47 -15.14
N ASN A 48 7.71 -0.56 -15.39
CA ASN A 48 9.15 -0.85 -15.39
C ASN A 48 9.74 -0.86 -13.97
N VAL A 49 9.24 -0.04 -13.06
CA VAL A 49 9.62 -0.08 -11.64
C VAL A 49 9.19 -1.41 -10.99
N TRP A 50 8.05 -1.96 -11.38
CA TRP A 50 7.64 -3.33 -10.99
C TRP A 50 8.70 -4.34 -11.44
N GLY A 51 9.18 -4.27 -12.69
CA GLY A 51 10.27 -5.11 -13.19
C GLY A 51 11.55 -4.92 -12.39
N LEU A 52 11.94 -3.67 -12.10
CA LEU A 52 13.12 -3.37 -11.29
C LEU A 52 13.03 -4.05 -9.92
N LEU A 53 11.92 -3.86 -9.20
CA LEU A 53 11.74 -4.43 -7.87
C LEU A 53 11.76 -5.96 -7.88
N VAL A 54 11.03 -6.60 -8.80
CA VAL A 54 10.88 -8.06 -8.84
C VAL A 54 12.14 -8.74 -9.38
N ASP A 55 12.70 -8.22 -10.47
CA ASP A 55 13.72 -8.89 -11.27
C ASP A 55 15.13 -8.26 -11.14
N GLY A 56 15.27 -7.10 -10.50
CA GLY A 56 16.52 -6.34 -10.47
C GLY A 56 16.82 -5.58 -11.77
N LYS A 57 15.87 -5.52 -12.71
CA LYS A 57 16.01 -4.94 -14.05
C LYS A 57 14.70 -4.37 -14.55
N PHE A 58 14.72 -3.29 -15.33
CA PHE A 58 13.48 -2.66 -15.82
C PHE A 58 12.64 -3.53 -16.76
N ASN A 59 13.26 -4.50 -17.45
CA ASN A 59 12.62 -5.34 -18.45
C ASN A 59 12.91 -6.85 -18.22
N PRO A 60 11.92 -7.73 -18.41
CA PRO A 60 10.53 -7.43 -18.76
C PRO A 60 9.80 -6.72 -17.60
N GLY A 61 9.05 -5.66 -17.90
CA GLY A 61 8.20 -4.99 -16.93
C GLY A 61 6.92 -5.76 -16.64
N LEU A 62 5.95 -5.08 -16.03
CA LEU A 62 4.60 -5.59 -15.83
C LEU A 62 3.85 -5.65 -17.19
N PRO A 63 3.27 -6.81 -17.59
CA PRO A 63 2.52 -6.95 -18.83
C PRO A 63 1.13 -6.31 -18.72
N PRO A 64 0.41 -6.05 -19.84
CA PRO A 64 -0.97 -5.60 -19.79
C PRO A 64 -1.91 -6.69 -19.24
N ALA A 65 -2.95 -6.28 -18.51
CA ALA A 65 -4.00 -7.20 -18.06
C ALA A 65 -4.78 -7.75 -19.24
N GLU A 66 -5.05 -9.05 -19.22
CA GLU A 66 -6.01 -9.69 -20.12
C GLU A 66 -7.45 -9.22 -19.84
N PRO A 67 -8.36 -9.33 -20.83
CA PRO A 67 -9.77 -9.02 -20.61
C PRO A 67 -10.40 -9.98 -19.60
N PHE A 68 -10.70 -9.48 -18.40
CA PHE A 68 -11.40 -10.23 -17.37
C PHE A 68 -12.37 -9.30 -16.64
N PRO A 69 -13.69 -9.45 -16.84
CA PRO A 69 -14.68 -8.69 -16.09
C PRO A 69 -14.61 -9.02 -14.60
N LEU A 70 -14.57 -7.99 -13.75
CA LEU A 70 -14.58 -8.12 -12.30
C LEU A 70 -15.81 -8.96 -11.86
N PRO A 71 -15.63 -10.10 -11.18
CA PRO A 71 -16.75 -10.96 -10.79
C PRO A 71 -17.39 -10.60 -9.44
N VAL A 72 -16.85 -9.61 -8.72
CA VAL A 72 -17.29 -9.24 -7.36
C VAL A 72 -17.69 -7.76 -7.33
N HIS A 73 -18.86 -7.48 -6.74
CA HIS A 73 -19.41 -6.12 -6.63
C HIS A 73 -20.07 -5.93 -5.24
N SER A 74 -19.27 -5.75 -4.20
CA SER A 74 -19.71 -5.57 -2.81
C SER A 74 -20.03 -4.12 -2.45
N GLY A 75 -19.65 -3.16 -3.31
CA GLY A 75 -19.73 -1.73 -3.02
C GLY A 75 -18.51 -1.15 -2.27
N ASP A 76 -17.50 -1.97 -2.00
CA ASP A 76 -16.19 -1.53 -1.47
C ASP A 76 -15.11 -2.02 -2.44
N ILE A 77 -14.43 -1.08 -3.11
CA ILE A 77 -13.39 -1.36 -4.13
C ILE A 77 -12.31 -2.30 -3.58
N ARG A 78 -11.93 -2.15 -2.31
CA ARG A 78 -10.91 -3.00 -1.69
C ARG A 78 -11.44 -4.41 -1.51
N VAL A 79 -12.69 -4.59 -1.07
CA VAL A 79 -13.30 -5.92 -0.88
C VAL A 79 -13.48 -6.64 -2.21
N ASP A 80 -13.92 -5.91 -3.25
CA ASP A 80 -14.04 -6.43 -4.61
C ASP A 80 -12.73 -7.06 -5.07
N VAL A 81 -11.65 -6.29 -4.97
CA VAL A 81 -10.32 -6.70 -5.45
C VAL A 81 -9.74 -7.80 -4.57
N GLN A 82 -9.83 -7.68 -3.23
CA GLN A 82 -9.37 -8.71 -2.30
C GLN A 82 -10.00 -10.08 -2.62
N SER A 83 -11.30 -10.10 -2.88
CA SER A 83 -12.07 -11.31 -3.17
C SER A 83 -11.79 -11.83 -4.57
N ALA A 84 -11.89 -10.96 -5.58
CA ALA A 84 -11.71 -11.34 -6.99
C ALA A 84 -10.30 -11.84 -7.28
N ILE A 85 -9.27 -11.28 -6.63
CA ILE A 85 -7.89 -11.77 -6.78
C ILE A 85 -7.76 -13.20 -6.28
N ALA A 86 -8.30 -13.54 -5.11
CA ALA A 86 -8.24 -14.92 -4.60
C ALA A 86 -8.94 -15.92 -5.55
N MET A 87 -10.01 -15.47 -6.24
CA MET A 87 -10.72 -16.29 -7.22
C MET A 87 -9.92 -16.57 -8.49
N LEU A 88 -8.85 -15.82 -8.77
CA LEU A 88 -7.97 -16.08 -9.93
C LEU A 88 -7.21 -17.40 -9.81
N ALA A 89 -6.92 -17.87 -8.58
CA ALA A 89 -6.20 -19.12 -8.39
C ALA A 89 -6.89 -20.31 -9.08
N PRO A 90 -8.17 -20.64 -8.77
CA PRO A 90 -8.88 -21.68 -9.49
C PRO A 90 -9.22 -21.29 -10.94
N ALA A 91 -9.52 -20.01 -11.23
CA ALA A 91 -9.90 -19.58 -12.57
C ALA A 91 -8.77 -19.70 -13.61
N TRP A 92 -7.52 -19.52 -13.18
CA TRP A 92 -6.32 -19.59 -14.02
C TRP A 92 -5.45 -20.81 -13.76
N GLY A 93 -5.83 -21.66 -12.79
CA GLY A 93 -5.05 -22.82 -12.39
C GLY A 93 -3.70 -22.46 -11.76
N LEU A 94 -3.61 -21.31 -11.07
CA LEU A 94 -2.40 -20.90 -10.36
C LEU A 94 -2.06 -21.96 -9.31
N LYS A 95 -0.81 -22.39 -9.31
CA LYS A 95 -0.36 -23.50 -8.46
C LYS A 95 0.21 -22.97 -7.16
N GLN A 96 0.22 -23.84 -6.15
CA GLN A 96 0.93 -23.59 -4.91
C GLN A 96 2.40 -23.33 -5.22
N MET A 97 3.00 -22.32 -4.57
CA MET A 97 4.41 -21.96 -4.76
C MET A 97 5.37 -23.12 -4.50
N LEU A 98 4.96 -24.11 -3.70
CA LEU A 98 5.78 -25.31 -3.46
C LEU A 98 5.97 -26.15 -4.73
N ASP A 99 4.99 -26.15 -5.63
CA ASP A 99 4.91 -27.03 -6.80
C ASP A 99 5.44 -26.40 -8.09
N ILE A 100 5.90 -25.15 -8.02
CA ILE A 100 6.37 -24.38 -9.19
C ILE A 100 7.75 -23.76 -8.95
N ASP A 101 8.42 -23.41 -10.03
CA ASP A 101 9.72 -22.73 -9.99
C ASP A 101 9.59 -21.21 -9.79
N ALA A 102 10.73 -20.52 -9.74
CA ALA A 102 10.81 -19.08 -9.55
C ALA A 102 10.27 -18.28 -10.75
N ASP A 103 10.34 -18.85 -11.96
CA ASP A 103 9.92 -18.17 -13.18
C ASP A 103 8.40 -18.18 -13.31
N GLN A 104 7.77 -19.32 -13.00
CA GLN A 104 6.31 -19.45 -12.98
C GLN A 104 5.69 -18.57 -11.89
N ILE A 105 6.22 -18.55 -10.67
CA ILE A 105 5.68 -17.66 -9.63
C ILE A 105 5.81 -16.18 -10.01
N ARG A 106 6.91 -15.80 -10.67
CA ARG A 106 7.10 -14.43 -11.17
C ARG A 106 6.05 -14.08 -12.22
N GLN A 107 5.73 -15.01 -13.14
CA GLN A 107 4.68 -14.82 -14.14
C GLN A 107 3.29 -14.71 -13.50
N ASP A 108 2.97 -15.59 -12.55
CA ASP A 108 1.71 -15.58 -11.80
C ASP A 108 1.54 -14.24 -11.07
N LEU A 109 2.60 -13.77 -10.38
CA LEU A 109 2.59 -12.47 -9.68
C LEU A 109 2.44 -11.29 -10.63
N ALA A 110 3.07 -11.30 -11.81
CA ALA A 110 2.88 -10.26 -12.82
C ALA A 110 1.41 -10.20 -13.27
N ARG A 111 0.82 -11.37 -13.56
CA ARG A 111 -0.57 -11.50 -14.00
C ARG A 111 -1.56 -11.06 -12.91
N THR A 112 -1.34 -11.48 -11.67
CA THR A 112 -2.15 -11.08 -10.51
C THR A 112 -2.00 -9.59 -10.19
N SER A 113 -0.79 -9.03 -10.28
CA SER A 113 -0.53 -7.61 -10.02
C SER A 113 -1.29 -6.70 -11.00
N VAL A 114 -1.16 -6.95 -12.31
CA VAL A 114 -1.88 -6.12 -13.29
C VAL A 114 -3.38 -6.34 -13.23
N MET A 115 -3.84 -7.55 -12.90
CA MET A 115 -5.27 -7.81 -12.70
C MET A 115 -5.83 -7.11 -11.46
N THR A 116 -5.02 -6.93 -10.41
CA THR A 116 -5.38 -6.11 -9.24
C THR A 116 -5.70 -4.68 -9.69
N MET A 117 -4.85 -4.09 -10.52
CA MET A 117 -5.08 -2.76 -11.08
C MET A 117 -6.34 -2.73 -11.96
N ALA A 118 -6.53 -3.73 -12.83
CA ALA A 118 -7.70 -3.82 -13.68
C ALA A 118 -9.02 -3.93 -12.89
N PHE A 119 -9.03 -4.71 -11.80
CA PHE A 119 -10.18 -4.84 -10.90
C PHE A 119 -10.46 -3.58 -10.10
N VAL A 120 -9.42 -2.87 -9.61
CA VAL A 120 -9.59 -1.56 -8.97
C VAL A 120 -10.25 -0.57 -9.96
N ALA A 121 -9.76 -0.50 -11.20
CA ALA A 121 -10.32 0.38 -12.22
C ALA A 121 -11.78 0.04 -12.56
N GLN A 122 -12.12 -1.24 -12.68
CA GLN A 122 -13.48 -1.70 -12.96
C GLN A 122 -14.45 -1.41 -11.80
N SER A 123 -14.05 -1.72 -10.57
CA SER A 123 -14.87 -1.44 -9.38
C SER A 123 -15.07 0.07 -9.21
N ALA A 124 -14.01 0.88 -9.36
CA ALA A 124 -14.10 2.34 -9.25
C ALA A 124 -14.92 3.00 -10.37
N ARG A 125 -14.96 2.40 -11.57
CA ARG A 125 -15.86 2.82 -12.64
C ARG A 125 -17.33 2.56 -12.30
N GLY A 126 -17.59 1.48 -11.56
CA GLY A 126 -18.90 1.09 -11.06
C GLY A 126 -19.80 0.47 -12.14
N LEU A 127 -20.88 -0.16 -11.67
CA LEU A 127 -21.85 -0.87 -12.52
C LEU A 127 -22.76 0.07 -13.33
N GLY A 128 -22.80 1.36 -12.99
CA GLY A 128 -23.65 2.36 -13.66
C GLY A 128 -23.10 2.86 -14.99
N LYS A 129 -21.89 2.43 -15.40
CA LYS A 129 -21.26 2.84 -16.66
C LYS A 129 -20.86 1.59 -17.48
N PRO A 130 -21.01 1.62 -18.82
CA PRO A 130 -20.53 0.51 -19.65
C PRO A 130 -19.02 0.35 -19.51
N MET A 131 -18.52 -0.89 -19.58
CA MET A 131 -17.07 -1.14 -19.61
C MET A 131 -16.41 -0.45 -20.80
N ILE A 132 -15.19 0.03 -20.61
CA ILE A 132 -14.38 0.56 -21.70
C ILE A 132 -13.91 -0.60 -22.59
N PRO A 133 -14.13 -0.55 -23.92
CA PRO A 133 -13.67 -1.61 -24.82
C PRO A 133 -12.17 -1.85 -24.69
N GLN A 134 -11.75 -3.12 -24.75
CA GLN A 134 -10.34 -3.46 -24.66
C GLN A 134 -9.49 -2.76 -25.74
N SER A 135 -10.05 -2.54 -26.95
CA SER A 135 -9.39 -1.79 -28.03
C SER A 135 -9.05 -0.36 -27.67
N GLU A 136 -9.81 0.29 -26.79
CA GLU A 136 -9.50 1.63 -26.29
C GLU A 136 -8.39 1.57 -25.23
N VAL A 137 -8.48 0.60 -24.31
CA VAL A 137 -7.43 0.35 -23.31
C VAL A 137 -6.09 0.02 -23.98
N ASP A 138 -6.11 -0.68 -25.12
CA ASP A 138 -4.92 -1.10 -25.85
C ASP A 138 -4.18 0.05 -26.55
N LYS A 139 -4.79 1.24 -26.68
CA LYS A 139 -4.12 2.44 -27.20
C LYS A 139 -3.10 3.03 -26.21
N ALA A 140 -3.22 2.70 -24.93
CA ALA A 140 -2.31 3.17 -23.90
C ALA A 140 -0.89 2.63 -24.09
N LYS A 141 0.08 3.49 -23.75
CA LYS A 141 1.52 3.24 -23.85
C LYS A 141 2.11 2.66 -22.57
N THR A 142 1.46 2.88 -21.42
CA THR A 142 1.92 2.40 -20.10
C THR A 142 0.83 1.65 -19.35
N ILE A 143 1.21 0.89 -18.32
CA ILE A 143 0.25 0.17 -17.47
C ILE A 143 -0.64 1.13 -16.67
N VAL A 144 -0.10 2.26 -16.23
CA VAL A 144 -0.88 3.27 -15.49
C VAL A 144 -1.88 3.95 -16.42
N GLU A 145 -1.49 4.26 -17.65
CA GLU A 145 -2.42 4.79 -18.65
C GLU A 145 -3.53 3.77 -18.98
N ARG A 146 -3.21 2.46 -19.09
CA ARG A 146 -4.23 1.40 -19.23
C ARG A 146 -5.21 1.38 -18.05
N PHE A 147 -4.70 1.52 -16.82
CA PHE A 147 -5.52 1.63 -15.62
C PHE A 147 -6.45 2.85 -15.68
N MET A 148 -5.91 4.02 -16.02
CA MET A 148 -6.66 5.27 -16.09
C MET A 148 -7.72 5.25 -17.19
N ILE A 149 -7.41 4.71 -18.38
CA ILE A 149 -8.40 4.52 -19.46
C ILE A 149 -9.48 3.54 -19.02
N ARG A 150 -9.14 2.40 -18.40
CA ARG A 150 -10.14 1.42 -17.95
C ARG A 150 -11.10 2.00 -16.92
N TRP A 151 -10.62 2.91 -16.06
CA TRP A 151 -11.42 3.59 -15.05
C TRP A 151 -12.24 4.76 -15.65
N LYS A 152 -11.56 5.77 -16.21
CA LYS A 152 -12.14 7.05 -16.63
C LYS A 152 -12.62 7.08 -18.08
N GLY A 153 -12.08 6.24 -18.96
CA GLY A 153 -12.30 6.28 -20.40
C GLY A 153 -11.29 7.20 -21.10
N ASP A 154 -11.43 8.50 -20.91
CA ASP A 154 -10.56 9.53 -21.51
C ASP A 154 -9.85 10.34 -20.39
N PRO A 155 -8.79 9.81 -19.76
CA PRO A 155 -8.13 10.46 -18.64
C PRO A 155 -7.22 11.61 -19.12
N ASP A 156 -7.20 12.71 -18.36
CA ASP A 156 -6.20 13.77 -18.57
C ASP A 156 -4.77 13.19 -18.44
N PRO A 157 -3.87 13.46 -19.41
CA PRO A 157 -2.48 13.04 -19.33
C PRO A 157 -1.76 13.49 -18.05
N ALA A 158 -2.08 14.67 -17.50
CA ALA A 158 -1.54 15.16 -16.24
C ALA A 158 -2.00 14.30 -15.05
N HIS A 159 -3.26 13.87 -15.02
CA HIS A 159 -3.77 12.94 -14.01
C HIS A 159 -3.04 11.59 -14.10
N THR A 160 -2.79 11.11 -15.32
CA THR A 160 -2.04 9.87 -15.54
C THR A 160 -0.60 9.98 -15.02
N ARG A 161 0.09 11.11 -15.27
CA ARG A 161 1.43 11.37 -14.72
C ARG A 161 1.44 11.44 -13.20
N ALA A 162 0.45 12.09 -12.60
CA ALA A 162 0.28 12.15 -11.14
C ALA A 162 0.12 10.75 -10.53
N VAL A 163 -0.75 9.91 -11.11
CA VAL A 163 -0.95 8.53 -10.63
C VAL A 163 0.29 7.66 -10.81
N ASP A 164 1.03 7.81 -11.91
CA ASP A 164 2.27 7.06 -12.13
C ASP A 164 3.35 7.44 -11.11
N ALA A 165 3.55 8.74 -10.86
CA ALA A 165 4.45 9.24 -9.82
C ALA A 165 4.07 8.72 -8.43
N TYR A 166 2.77 8.74 -8.10
CA TYR A 166 2.25 8.16 -6.88
C TYR A 166 2.56 6.66 -6.79
N PHE A 167 2.23 5.87 -7.83
CA PHE A 167 2.48 4.44 -7.81
C PHE A 167 3.96 4.08 -7.68
N VAL A 168 4.87 4.81 -8.34
CA VAL A 168 6.31 4.62 -8.17
C VAL A 168 6.75 4.94 -6.74
N SER A 169 6.38 6.11 -6.21
CA SER A 169 6.73 6.51 -4.84
C SER A 169 6.21 5.53 -3.78
N ALA A 170 5.09 4.88 -4.08
CA ALA A 170 4.41 3.94 -3.21
C ALA A 170 4.58 2.48 -3.66
N ALA A 171 5.60 2.14 -4.45
CA ALA A 171 5.78 0.79 -4.96
C ALA A 171 6.27 -0.20 -3.87
N GLU A 172 7.18 0.23 -2.99
CA GLU A 172 7.81 -0.62 -1.96
C GLU A 172 8.27 0.21 -0.75
N HIS A 173 8.27 -0.36 0.46
CA HIS A 173 8.71 0.35 1.68
C HIS A 173 9.11 -0.57 2.85
N GLY A 174 10.01 -1.52 2.59
CA GLY A 174 10.50 -2.52 3.52
C GLY A 174 9.41 -3.42 4.12
N MET A 175 9.69 -3.96 5.31
CA MET A 175 8.87 -4.96 5.99
C MET A 175 7.65 -4.37 6.73
N ASN A 176 6.82 -3.60 6.02
CA ASN A 176 5.53 -3.12 6.52
C ASN A 176 4.53 -4.28 6.68
N ALA A 177 3.42 -4.05 7.40
CA ALA A 177 2.50 -5.11 7.81
C ALA A 177 1.94 -5.96 6.64
N SER A 178 1.50 -5.32 5.56
CA SER A 178 0.97 -6.06 4.39
C SER A 178 2.04 -6.83 3.63
N THR A 179 3.25 -6.29 3.54
CA THR A 179 4.40 -6.98 2.94
C THR A 179 4.81 -8.19 3.78
N PHE A 180 4.83 -8.04 5.11
CA PHE A 180 5.07 -9.15 6.03
C PHE A 180 3.97 -10.22 5.91
N THR A 181 2.70 -9.83 5.83
CA THR A 181 1.58 -10.76 5.59
C THR A 181 1.73 -11.51 4.28
N ALA A 182 2.09 -10.84 3.18
CA ALA A 182 2.36 -11.49 1.90
C ALA A 182 3.44 -12.58 2.04
N ARG A 183 4.54 -12.27 2.73
CA ARG A 183 5.62 -13.23 2.98
C ARG A 183 5.19 -14.37 3.90
N VAL A 184 4.40 -14.12 4.94
CA VAL A 184 3.87 -15.16 5.83
C VAL A 184 3.06 -16.17 5.03
N ILE A 185 2.13 -15.71 4.19
CA ILE A 185 1.33 -16.58 3.32
C ILE A 185 2.22 -17.31 2.31
N ALA A 186 3.16 -16.59 1.68
CA ALA A 186 4.09 -17.21 0.74
C ALA A 186 4.95 -18.30 1.39
N SER A 187 5.34 -18.13 2.65
CA SER A 187 6.15 -19.09 3.39
C SER A 187 5.44 -20.41 3.67
N THR A 188 4.12 -20.47 3.54
CA THR A 188 3.35 -21.72 3.63
C THR A 188 3.30 -22.48 2.31
N GLY A 189 3.85 -21.91 1.22
CA GLY A 189 3.78 -22.48 -0.12
C GLY A 189 2.45 -22.21 -0.84
N ALA A 190 1.63 -21.26 -0.38
CA ALA A 190 0.38 -20.87 -1.05
C ALA A 190 0.63 -20.31 -2.47
N ASP A 191 -0.41 -20.10 -3.26
CA ASP A 191 -0.28 -19.49 -4.59
C ASP A 191 -0.11 -17.95 -4.54
N ALA A 192 0.19 -17.35 -5.70
CA ALA A 192 0.38 -15.91 -5.86
C ALA A 192 -0.87 -15.10 -5.46
N ALA A 193 -2.05 -15.56 -5.88
CA ALA A 193 -3.32 -14.87 -5.65
C ALA A 193 -3.70 -14.85 -4.17
N ALA A 194 -3.52 -15.96 -3.46
CA ALA A 194 -3.72 -16.03 -2.02
C ALA A 194 -2.80 -15.04 -1.26
N SER A 195 -1.53 -14.96 -1.67
CA SER A 195 -0.55 -14.07 -1.05
C SER A 195 -0.89 -12.59 -1.26
N ILE A 196 -1.25 -12.20 -2.50
CA ILE A 196 -1.69 -10.82 -2.80
C ILE A 196 -3.01 -10.49 -2.10
N SER A 197 -4.00 -11.40 -2.12
CA SER A 197 -5.29 -11.19 -1.44
C SER A 197 -5.12 -10.96 0.06
N GLY A 198 -4.28 -11.76 0.74
CA GLY A 198 -3.99 -11.56 2.15
C GLY A 198 -3.27 -10.24 2.45
N ALA A 199 -2.36 -9.83 1.56
CA ALA A 199 -1.68 -8.53 1.67
C ALA A 199 -2.66 -7.35 1.58
N ILE A 200 -3.66 -7.44 0.70
CA ILE A 200 -4.75 -6.44 0.59
C ILE A 200 -5.54 -6.35 1.89
N GLY A 201 -5.87 -7.50 2.50
CA GLY A 201 -6.56 -7.54 3.80
C GLY A 201 -5.75 -6.82 4.89
N ALA A 202 -4.45 -7.08 4.98
CA ALA A 202 -3.58 -6.40 5.92
C ALA A 202 -3.42 -4.89 5.64
N LEU A 203 -3.38 -4.47 4.37
CA LEU A 203 -3.28 -3.06 3.98
C LEU A 203 -4.56 -2.27 4.32
N SER A 204 -5.73 -2.91 4.30
CA SER A 204 -7.01 -2.26 4.62
C SER A 204 -7.14 -1.78 6.07
N GLY A 205 -6.26 -2.21 6.96
CA GLY A 205 -6.25 -1.76 8.34
C GLY A 205 -6.01 -0.24 8.43
N PRO A 206 -6.77 0.50 9.27
CA PRO A 206 -6.65 1.95 9.38
C PRO A 206 -5.30 2.42 9.94
N LEU A 207 -4.57 1.53 10.63
CA LEU A 207 -3.20 1.77 11.11
C LEU A 207 -2.13 1.47 10.05
N HIS A 208 -2.53 1.11 8.83
CA HIS A 208 -1.68 0.91 7.66
C HIS A 208 -2.11 1.83 6.52
N GLY A 209 -2.92 1.38 5.57
CA GLY A 209 -3.26 2.15 4.35
C GLY A 209 -4.36 3.22 4.48
N GLY A 210 -5.04 3.32 5.62
CA GLY A 210 -6.27 4.13 5.76
C GLY A 210 -6.10 5.62 6.10
N ALA A 211 -4.88 6.13 6.18
CA ALA A 211 -4.59 7.48 6.68
C ALA A 211 -4.82 8.67 5.71
N PRO A 212 -4.60 8.57 4.38
CA PRO A 212 -4.56 9.75 3.51
C PRO A 212 -5.91 10.50 3.36
N SER A 213 -7.05 9.83 3.55
CA SER A 213 -8.38 10.48 3.40
C SER A 213 -8.62 11.60 4.41
N ARG A 214 -7.96 11.56 5.58
CA ARG A 214 -8.09 12.59 6.61
C ARG A 214 -7.27 13.86 6.30
N VAL A 215 -6.28 13.77 5.41
CA VAL A 215 -5.48 14.93 4.99
C VAL A 215 -6.34 15.89 4.16
N LEU A 216 -7.22 15.37 3.29
CA LEU A 216 -8.11 16.22 2.50
C LEU A 216 -9.04 17.07 3.37
N THR A 217 -9.58 16.49 4.45
CA THR A 217 -10.39 17.23 5.42
C THR A 217 -9.60 18.37 6.06
N MET A 218 -8.33 18.14 6.42
CA MET A 218 -7.48 19.21 6.96
C MET A 218 -7.25 20.32 5.92
N LEU A 219 -7.02 19.98 4.65
CA LEU A 219 -6.86 20.97 3.58
C LEU A 219 -8.14 21.81 3.39
N ASP A 220 -9.31 21.18 3.37
CA ASP A 220 -10.61 21.85 3.27
C ASP A 220 -10.87 22.81 4.45
N GLU A 221 -10.42 22.43 5.65
CA GLU A 221 -10.55 23.26 6.85
C GLU A 221 -9.59 24.45 6.82
N VAL A 222 -8.36 24.26 6.33
CA VAL A 222 -7.37 25.33 6.18
C VAL A 222 -7.80 26.35 5.12
N GLU A 223 -8.40 25.93 4.01
CA GLU A 223 -8.96 26.85 3.00
C GLU A 223 -10.06 27.77 3.56
N LYS A 224 -10.76 27.32 4.61
CA LYS A 224 -11.80 28.09 5.31
C LYS A 224 -11.25 28.86 6.51
N ALA A 225 -10.05 28.52 6.98
CA ALA A 225 -9.44 29.12 8.15
C ALA A 225 -8.86 30.52 7.84
N SER A 226 -8.69 31.32 8.89
CA SER A 226 -8.04 32.64 8.76
C SER A 226 -6.55 32.55 8.48
N SER A 227 -5.89 31.48 8.96
CA SER A 227 -4.49 31.15 8.62
C SER A 227 -4.19 29.68 8.92
N PRO A 228 -3.25 29.04 8.19
CA PRO A 228 -2.79 27.67 8.48
C PRO A 228 -2.18 27.51 9.87
N GLU A 229 -1.43 28.49 10.36
CA GLU A 229 -0.77 28.46 11.68
C GLU A 229 -1.79 28.38 12.81
N LYS A 230 -2.85 29.18 12.73
CA LYS A 230 -3.92 29.16 13.72
C LYS A 230 -4.64 27.81 13.70
N TYR A 231 -4.95 27.29 12.51
CA TYR A 231 -5.60 25.99 12.37
C TYR A 231 -4.79 24.87 13.04
N VAL A 232 -3.50 24.77 12.73
CA VAL A 232 -2.58 23.76 13.27
C VAL A 232 -2.51 23.87 14.80
N LYS A 233 -2.32 25.08 15.32
CA LYS A 233 -2.24 25.33 16.77
C LYS A 233 -3.54 24.93 17.49
N ASP A 234 -4.68 25.38 16.98
CA ASP A 234 -5.99 25.06 17.55
C ASP A 234 -6.27 23.55 17.54
N LEU A 235 -5.89 22.84 16.47
CA LEU A 235 -6.04 21.38 16.36
C LEU A 235 -5.20 20.65 17.41
N MET A 236 -3.94 21.05 17.57
CA MET A 236 -3.04 20.43 18.55
C MET A 236 -3.41 20.78 20.00
N ASP A 237 -3.92 21.99 20.27
CA ASP A 237 -4.42 22.40 21.59
C ASP A 237 -5.63 21.57 22.05
N ARG A 238 -6.42 21.04 21.10
CA ARG A 238 -7.49 20.08 21.38
C ARG A 238 -7.01 18.63 21.58
N GLY A 239 -5.70 18.38 21.46
CA GLY A 239 -5.11 17.04 21.57
C GLY A 239 -5.37 16.14 20.35
N GLU A 240 -5.82 16.72 19.24
CA GLU A 240 -6.02 15.99 17.99
C GLU A 240 -4.68 15.74 17.28
N ARG A 241 -4.63 14.73 16.39
CA ARG A 241 -3.42 14.38 15.65
C ARG A 241 -3.39 15.07 14.28
N LEU A 242 -2.26 15.69 13.96
CA LEU A 242 -1.98 16.16 12.60
C LEU A 242 -1.74 14.96 11.67
N MET A 243 -2.70 14.69 10.79
CA MET A 243 -2.59 13.64 9.79
C MET A 243 -1.62 14.08 8.69
N GLY A 244 -0.77 13.17 8.22
CA GLY A 244 0.28 13.50 7.25
C GLY A 244 1.65 13.85 7.86
N PHE A 245 1.78 13.80 9.19
CA PHE A 245 3.01 14.14 9.90
C PHE A 245 3.46 13.05 10.87
N GLY A 246 4.77 12.86 10.95
CA GLY A 246 5.42 11.81 11.72
C GLY A 246 5.57 10.51 10.94
N HIS A 247 6.69 9.82 11.17
CA HIS A 247 7.03 8.58 10.48
C HIS A 247 7.70 7.60 11.46
N ARG A 248 7.44 6.29 11.33
CA ARG A 248 8.07 5.25 12.19
C ARG A 248 9.51 4.91 11.78
N VAL A 249 9.84 5.15 10.52
CA VAL A 249 11.12 4.79 9.88
C VAL A 249 12.07 5.99 9.79
N TYR A 250 11.71 7.04 9.04
CA TYR A 250 12.54 8.23 8.87
C TYR A 250 12.52 9.16 10.08
N ARG A 251 13.69 9.75 10.38
CA ARG A 251 13.85 10.89 11.29
C ARG A 251 13.99 12.22 10.53
N ALA A 252 14.35 12.15 9.25
CA ALA A 252 14.38 13.25 8.31
C ALA A 252 13.07 13.33 7.49
N GLU A 253 13.01 14.26 6.53
CA GLU A 253 11.92 14.33 5.55
C GLU A 253 11.80 13.00 4.79
N ASP A 254 10.57 12.52 4.61
CA ASP A 254 10.31 11.32 3.80
C ASP A 254 10.59 11.63 2.32
N PRO A 255 11.51 10.91 1.65
CA PRO A 255 11.84 11.19 0.25
C PRO A 255 10.62 11.04 -0.67
N ARG A 256 9.65 10.21 -0.29
CA ARG A 256 8.40 10.06 -1.06
C ARG A 256 7.51 11.30 -0.94
N ALA A 257 7.48 11.94 0.24
CA ALA A 257 6.78 13.20 0.42
C ALA A 257 7.40 14.29 -0.47
N ARG A 258 8.74 14.35 -0.52
CA ARG A 258 9.49 15.29 -1.37
C ARG A 258 9.18 15.14 -2.86
N VAL A 259 9.26 13.92 -3.41
CA VAL A 259 8.97 13.69 -4.83
C VAL A 259 7.52 13.99 -5.17
N LEU A 260 6.57 13.68 -4.28
CA LEU A 260 5.16 13.97 -4.51
C LEU A 260 4.84 15.47 -4.41
N ARG A 261 5.49 16.20 -3.51
CA ARG A 261 5.45 17.68 -3.48
C ARG A 261 5.94 18.26 -4.80
N ARG A 262 7.11 17.80 -5.29
CA ARG A 262 7.67 18.19 -6.59
C ARG A 262 6.66 17.93 -7.72
N THR A 263 6.12 16.71 -7.79
CA THR A 263 5.12 16.34 -8.79
C THR A 263 3.86 17.22 -8.73
N ALA A 264 3.34 17.47 -7.53
CA ALA A 264 2.17 18.35 -7.35
C ALA A 264 2.44 19.77 -7.88
N LYS A 265 3.63 20.31 -7.64
CA LYS A 265 4.06 21.62 -8.15
C LYS A 265 4.16 21.64 -9.68
N GLU A 266 4.88 20.68 -10.24
CA GLU A 266 5.16 20.57 -11.68
C GLU A 266 3.87 20.39 -12.51
N LEU A 267 2.89 19.67 -11.96
CA LEU A 267 1.61 19.44 -12.61
C LEU A 267 0.58 20.55 -12.36
N GLY A 268 0.91 21.55 -11.53
CA GLY A 268 0.01 22.66 -11.22
C GLY A 268 -1.21 22.23 -10.40
N ALA A 269 -1.02 21.36 -9.41
CA ALA A 269 -2.11 20.90 -8.56
C ALA A 269 -2.78 22.09 -7.85
N VAL A 270 -4.11 22.20 -7.96
CA VAL A 270 -4.90 23.35 -7.45
C VAL A 270 -4.65 23.60 -5.96
N ARG A 271 -4.52 22.54 -5.16
CA ARG A 271 -4.30 22.61 -3.71
C ARG A 271 -2.83 22.76 -3.30
N TYR A 272 -1.89 22.91 -4.24
CA TYR A 272 -0.46 22.96 -3.94
C TYR A 272 -0.12 24.06 -2.92
N GLU A 273 -0.54 25.30 -3.16
CA GLU A 273 -0.22 26.45 -2.30
C GLU A 273 -0.75 26.29 -0.88
N VAL A 274 -1.99 25.82 -0.75
CA VAL A 274 -2.62 25.55 0.56
C VAL A 274 -1.88 24.43 1.29
N ALA A 275 -1.53 23.35 0.59
CA ALA A 275 -0.82 22.22 1.16
C ALA A 275 0.60 22.60 1.60
N GLU A 276 1.32 23.42 0.81
CA GLU A 276 2.65 23.93 1.17
C GLU A 276 2.59 24.83 2.41
N ALA A 277 1.61 25.72 2.50
CA ALA A 277 1.41 26.58 3.66
C ALA A 277 1.05 25.78 4.93
N LEU A 278 0.17 24.77 4.80
CA LEU A 278 -0.16 23.87 5.90
C LEU A 278 1.04 23.03 6.34
N GLU A 279 1.83 22.50 5.40
CA GLU A 279 3.06 21.76 5.69
C GLU A 279 4.05 22.62 6.51
N ALA A 280 4.29 23.86 6.09
CA ALA A 280 5.19 24.77 6.78
C ALA A 280 4.70 25.09 8.20
N ALA A 281 3.42 25.43 8.36
CA ALA A 281 2.81 25.72 9.66
C ALA A 281 2.86 24.50 10.60
N ALA A 282 2.55 23.31 10.09
CA ALA A 282 2.60 22.07 10.86
C ALA A 282 4.02 21.74 11.33
N ILE A 283 5.02 21.85 10.45
CA ILE A 283 6.42 21.57 10.81
C ILE A 283 6.91 22.56 11.89
N ALA A 284 6.56 23.84 11.77
CA ALA A 284 6.96 24.85 12.75
C ALA A 284 6.37 24.55 14.14
N GLU A 285 5.06 24.32 14.23
CA GLU A 285 4.37 24.01 15.49
C GLU A 285 4.86 22.68 16.11
N LEU A 286 5.04 21.65 15.29
CA LEU A 286 5.56 20.35 15.75
C LEU A 286 6.97 20.45 16.29
N THR A 287 7.82 21.28 15.67
CA THR A 287 9.20 21.51 16.13
C THR A 287 9.22 22.26 17.47
N GLU A 288 8.32 23.22 17.65
CA GLU A 288 8.18 23.96 18.92
C GLU A 288 7.69 23.06 20.06
N ARG A 289 6.66 22.25 19.82
CA ARG A 289 6.09 21.39 20.87
C ARG A 289 6.91 20.15 21.19
N TYR A 290 7.65 19.63 20.21
CA TYR A 290 8.39 18.37 20.33
C TYR A 290 9.84 18.51 19.83
N PRO A 291 10.68 19.34 20.49
CA PRO A 291 12.03 19.65 20.01
C PRO A 291 12.93 18.42 19.91
N ASP A 292 12.74 17.43 20.79
CA ASP A 292 13.53 16.19 20.81
C ASP A 292 12.98 15.09 19.89
N ARG A 293 11.86 15.35 19.21
CA ARG A 293 11.20 14.37 18.34
C ARG A 293 10.88 15.01 16.98
N PRO A 294 11.75 14.84 15.97
CA PRO A 294 11.52 15.40 14.65
C PRO A 294 10.31 14.73 14.00
N LEU A 295 9.19 15.44 13.96
CA LEU A 295 7.96 15.02 13.30
C LEU A 295 7.89 15.75 11.95
N ARG A 296 8.28 15.05 10.88
CA ARG A 296 8.32 15.56 9.50
C ARG A 296 7.11 15.08 8.71
N THR A 297 6.85 15.72 7.57
CA THR A 297 5.85 15.27 6.61
C THR A 297 6.13 13.84 6.17
N ASN A 298 5.08 13.01 6.13
CA ASN A 298 5.14 11.66 5.60
C ASN A 298 4.52 11.60 4.20
N VAL A 299 4.71 10.47 3.52
CA VAL A 299 4.17 10.26 2.16
C VAL A 299 2.67 10.52 2.05
N GLU A 300 1.89 10.25 3.10
CA GLU A 300 0.44 10.34 3.08
C GLU A 300 -0.07 11.76 2.83
N PHE A 301 0.66 12.79 3.28
CA PHE A 301 0.26 14.19 3.08
C PHE A 301 0.22 14.57 1.60
N TRP A 302 1.37 14.48 0.92
CA TRP A 302 1.46 14.82 -0.51
C TRP A 302 0.79 13.76 -1.42
N SER A 303 0.64 12.52 -0.95
CA SER A 303 -0.20 11.53 -1.65
C SER A 303 -1.64 11.99 -1.78
N ALA A 304 -2.23 12.56 -0.71
CA ALA A 304 -3.60 13.04 -0.76
C ALA A 304 -3.75 14.16 -1.80
N VAL A 305 -2.80 15.11 -1.86
CA VAL A 305 -2.81 16.22 -2.84
C VAL A 305 -2.68 15.71 -4.28
N VAL A 306 -1.74 14.80 -4.55
CA VAL A 306 -1.51 14.25 -5.89
C VAL A 306 -2.69 13.39 -6.37
N LEU A 307 -3.28 12.60 -5.46
CA LEU A 307 -4.45 11.78 -5.79
C LEU A 307 -5.73 12.63 -5.96
N ASP A 308 -5.93 13.67 -5.15
CA ASP A 308 -7.02 14.63 -5.32
C ASP A 308 -6.91 15.38 -6.64
N PHE A 309 -5.70 15.83 -7.02
CA PHE A 309 -5.43 16.41 -8.33
C PHE A 309 -5.81 15.46 -9.48
N ALA A 310 -5.53 14.16 -9.34
CA ALA A 310 -5.95 13.15 -10.31
C ALA A 310 -7.45 12.76 -10.21
N GLU A 311 -8.24 13.48 -9.42
CA GLU A 311 -9.67 13.26 -9.12
C GLU A 311 -9.96 11.84 -8.60
N VAL A 312 -9.05 11.30 -7.79
CA VAL A 312 -9.27 10.05 -7.09
C VAL A 312 -10.12 10.35 -5.85
N PRO A 313 -11.31 9.74 -5.71
CA PRO A 313 -12.14 9.98 -4.53
C PRO A 313 -11.51 9.35 -3.28
N ALA A 314 -11.69 9.98 -2.12
CA ALA A 314 -11.03 9.57 -0.87
C ALA A 314 -11.25 8.10 -0.48
N HIS A 315 -12.43 7.53 -0.77
CA HIS A 315 -12.73 6.12 -0.49
C HIS A 315 -11.91 5.13 -1.37
N MET A 316 -11.27 5.61 -2.44
CA MET A 316 -10.44 4.83 -3.35
C MET A 316 -8.94 4.90 -2.99
N PHE A 317 -8.51 5.76 -2.07
CA PHE A 317 -7.09 5.97 -1.74
C PHE A 317 -6.38 4.68 -1.30
N THR A 318 -7.01 3.87 -0.45
CA THR A 318 -6.46 2.56 -0.03
C THR A 318 -6.32 1.61 -1.22
N SER A 319 -7.23 1.67 -2.20
CA SER A 319 -7.18 0.85 -3.42
C SER A 319 -6.10 1.34 -4.39
N MET A 320 -5.85 2.65 -4.47
CA MET A 320 -4.70 3.19 -5.21
C MET A 320 -3.38 2.75 -4.59
N PHE A 321 -3.31 2.80 -3.26
CA PHE A 321 -2.15 2.31 -2.53
C PHE A 321 -1.95 0.80 -2.75
N THR A 322 -3.05 0.03 -2.78
CA THR A 322 -3.04 -1.39 -3.15
C THR A 322 -2.41 -1.61 -4.52
N CYS A 323 -2.83 -0.87 -5.56
CA CYS A 323 -2.25 -0.97 -6.90
C CYS A 323 -0.73 -0.78 -6.89
N ALA A 324 -0.25 0.29 -6.26
CA ALA A 324 1.17 0.60 -6.18
C ALA A 324 1.96 -0.53 -5.48
N ARG A 325 1.45 -1.01 -4.34
CA ARG A 325 2.18 -1.94 -3.47
C ARG A 325 2.25 -3.37 -4.00
N THR A 326 1.50 -3.69 -5.07
CA THR A 326 1.65 -4.98 -5.78
C THR A 326 3.08 -5.23 -6.28
N ALA A 327 3.85 -4.18 -6.59
CA ALA A 327 5.26 -4.30 -6.98
C ALA A 327 6.12 -4.83 -5.84
N GLY A 328 6.06 -4.17 -4.69
CA GLY A 328 6.74 -4.56 -3.47
C GLY A 328 6.36 -5.95 -2.98
N TRP A 329 5.05 -6.23 -2.89
CA TRP A 329 4.55 -7.55 -2.49
C TRP A 329 5.06 -8.65 -3.42
N SER A 330 5.01 -8.43 -4.74
CA SER A 330 5.51 -9.42 -5.71
C SER A 330 7.01 -9.69 -5.53
N ALA A 331 7.81 -8.63 -5.36
CA ALA A 331 9.24 -8.77 -5.13
C ALA A 331 9.54 -9.59 -3.86
N HIS A 332 8.85 -9.28 -2.77
CA HIS A 332 9.03 -9.98 -1.50
C HIS A 332 8.48 -11.41 -1.52
N ILE A 333 7.45 -11.72 -2.30
CA ILE A 333 6.95 -13.09 -2.49
C ILE A 333 7.96 -13.93 -3.27
N VAL A 334 8.54 -13.39 -4.37
CA VAL A 334 9.62 -14.07 -5.12
C VAL A 334 10.84 -14.32 -4.22
N GLU A 335 11.25 -13.33 -3.43
CA GLU A 335 12.36 -13.49 -2.48
C GLU A 335 12.03 -14.52 -1.39
N GLN A 336 10.79 -14.56 -0.89
CA GLN A 336 10.36 -15.56 0.08
C GLN A 336 10.33 -16.98 -0.51
N LYS A 337 9.94 -17.14 -1.78
CA LYS A 337 10.02 -18.42 -2.49
C LYS A 337 11.46 -18.92 -2.59
N LYS A 338 12.42 -18.03 -2.88
CA LYS A 338 13.85 -18.37 -2.89
C LYS A 338 14.38 -18.74 -1.51
N LEU A 339 13.96 -18.03 -0.47
CA LEU A 339 14.31 -18.33 0.92
C LEU A 339 13.77 -19.69 1.39
N ASN A 340 12.59 -20.10 0.88
CA ASN A 340 11.94 -21.39 1.11
C ASN A 340 11.90 -21.83 2.59
N LYS A 341 11.56 -20.89 3.49
CA LYS A 341 11.51 -21.13 4.93
C LYS A 341 10.19 -20.65 5.52
N LEU A 342 9.48 -21.57 6.19
CA LEU A 342 8.21 -21.30 6.86
C LEU A 342 8.37 -20.25 7.97
N ILE A 343 7.49 -19.25 7.98
CA ILE A 343 7.41 -18.24 9.04
C ILE A 343 6.37 -18.72 10.07
N ARG A 344 6.86 -19.26 11.19
CA ARG A 344 6.01 -19.81 12.26
C ARG A 344 6.59 -19.46 13.64
N PRO A 345 6.30 -18.26 14.18
CA PRO A 345 6.72 -17.89 15.52
C PRO A 345 5.96 -18.72 16.58
N SER A 346 6.47 -18.70 17.82
CA SER A 346 5.78 -19.25 18.99
C SER A 346 5.11 -18.14 19.80
N ALA A 347 4.17 -18.53 20.65
CA ALA A 347 3.55 -17.65 21.64
C ALA A 347 3.76 -18.22 23.04
N LYS A 348 3.91 -17.34 24.03
CA LYS A 348 3.92 -17.72 25.44
C LYS A 348 2.49 -17.82 25.95
N TYR A 349 2.03 -19.03 26.27
CA TYR A 349 0.71 -19.22 26.88
C TYR A 349 0.72 -18.68 28.31
N VAL A 350 -0.19 -17.76 28.61
CA VAL A 350 -0.38 -17.14 29.94
C VAL A 350 -1.83 -17.29 30.45
N GLY A 351 -2.57 -18.23 29.87
CA GLY A 351 -3.93 -18.55 30.29
C GLY A 351 -3.98 -19.48 31.51
N PRO A 352 -5.19 -19.93 31.92
CA PRO A 352 -5.36 -20.86 33.02
C PRO A 352 -4.58 -22.16 32.82
N GLY A 353 -4.10 -22.75 33.92
CA GLY A 353 -3.53 -24.10 33.88
C GLY A 353 -4.56 -25.17 33.48
N PRO A 354 -4.13 -26.44 33.40
CA PRO A 354 -5.02 -27.55 33.09
C PRO A 354 -6.24 -27.57 34.04
N ARG A 355 -7.45 -27.63 33.47
CA ARG A 355 -8.71 -27.70 34.21
C ARG A 355 -9.71 -28.62 33.50
N PRO A 356 -10.56 -29.36 34.22
CA PRO A 356 -11.60 -30.19 33.59
C PRO A 356 -12.65 -29.32 32.89
N VAL A 357 -13.38 -29.91 31.93
CA VAL A 357 -14.48 -29.22 31.22
C VAL A 357 -15.51 -28.65 32.21
N SER A 358 -15.79 -29.35 33.31
CA SER A 358 -16.71 -28.92 34.37
C SER A 358 -16.28 -27.66 35.13
N ALA A 359 -14.99 -27.27 35.06
CA ALA A 359 -14.46 -26.06 35.69
C ALA A 359 -14.45 -24.85 34.75
N VAL A 360 -15.03 -24.98 33.54
CA VAL A 360 -15.24 -23.87 32.62
C VAL A 360 -16.60 -23.24 32.92
N PRO A 361 -16.67 -21.94 33.29
CA PRO A 361 -17.94 -21.27 33.55
C PRO A 361 -18.87 -21.36 32.34
N SER A 362 -20.11 -21.77 32.58
CA SER A 362 -21.14 -21.90 31.56
C SER A 362 -22.52 -21.76 32.19
N ASP A 363 -23.38 -20.93 31.59
CA ASP A 363 -24.76 -20.75 32.06
C ASP A 363 -25.63 -22.00 31.77
N THR A 364 -25.23 -22.83 30.80
CA THR A 364 -25.76 -24.15 30.49
C THR A 364 -24.65 -24.96 29.81
N LEU A 365 -24.28 -26.12 30.37
CA LEU A 365 -23.32 -27.02 29.71
C LEU A 365 -23.77 -27.24 28.26
N PRO A 366 -22.94 -26.94 27.24
CA PRO A 366 -23.30 -27.22 25.86
C PRO A 366 -23.69 -28.68 25.76
N ALA A 367 -24.88 -28.97 25.22
CA ALA A 367 -25.32 -30.33 24.96
C ALA A 367 -24.27 -31.00 24.06
N GLY A 368 -23.42 -31.83 24.66
CA GLY A 368 -22.37 -32.52 23.92
C GLY A 368 -23.01 -33.54 22.99
N ASN A 369 -22.42 -33.73 21.81
CA ASN A 369 -22.51 -35.00 21.11
C ASN A 369 -21.94 -36.06 22.06
N GLN A 370 -22.80 -36.80 22.75
CA GLN A 370 -22.39 -38.01 23.44
C GLN A 370 -21.85 -38.96 22.38
N VAL A 371 -20.58 -39.37 22.52
CA VAL A 371 -20.01 -40.48 21.76
C VAL A 371 -20.34 -41.76 22.50
#